data_AF-A0A350XGU2-F1
#
_entry.id   AF-A0A350XGU2-F1
#
_cell.length_a   1.000
_cell.length_b   1.000
_cell.length_c   1.000
_cell.angle_alpha   90.00
_cell.angle_beta   90.00
_cell.angle_gamma   90.00
#
_symmetry.space_group_name_H-M   'P 1'
#
loop_
_entity.id
_entity.type
_entity.pdbx_description
1 polymer ?
#
loop_
_entity_poly.entity_id
_entity_poly.type
_entity_poly.pdbx_seq_one_letter_code
_entity_poly.pdbx_strand_id
1 'polypeptide(L)'
;VKMAIMACNTSSALALETVRSEFDFPILGVILPGARAAVAVGKRIGVIATPATAASNAYRRAIQEVDPKAQVWQVGCPAFVPLIEQNRINDPYTYEIAQEYLEPLLQQQIDTLVYGCTHYPHLAPILRRILPNTVTLVDPAVHVVAAAVQELDLLGLRNQSGAKPTRFGVSGCPQQFARLSVQWLGCTPAVEQVCLPMPMPLQSVSIESID
;
A
#
# COMPACT_ATOMS: atom_id res chain seq x y z
N VAL A 1 13.12 -3.40 -18.01
CA VAL A 1 12.68 -2.55 -16.87
C VAL A 1 13.93 -2.08 -16.14
N LYS A 2 14.05 -0.82 -15.72
CA LYS A 2 15.25 -0.29 -15.03
C LYS A 2 15.11 -0.24 -13.50
N MET A 3 13.87 -0.31 -13.03
CA MET A 3 13.45 -0.27 -11.63
C MET A 3 12.00 -0.76 -11.57
N ALA A 4 11.63 -1.44 -10.49
CA ALA A 4 10.24 -1.76 -10.20
C ALA A 4 9.80 -1.17 -8.86
N ILE A 5 8.49 -0.93 -8.72
CA ILE A 5 7.87 -0.52 -7.46
C ILE A 5 6.78 -1.54 -7.14
N MET A 6 6.87 -2.17 -5.98
CA MET A 6 5.81 -3.02 -5.43
C MET A 6 4.72 -2.15 -4.80
N ALA A 7 3.87 -1.56 -5.63
CA ALA A 7 2.88 -0.56 -5.21
C ALA A 7 1.84 -1.09 -4.20
N CYS A 8 1.51 -2.38 -4.25
CA CYS A 8 0.55 -2.97 -3.30
C CYS A 8 1.21 -3.16 -1.93
N ASN A 9 0.66 -2.50 -0.90
CA ASN A 9 1.10 -2.61 0.49
C ASN A 9 1.16 -4.07 0.97
N THR A 10 0.15 -4.89 0.67
CA THR A 10 0.14 -6.32 1.05
C THR A 10 1.31 -7.07 0.42
N SER A 11 1.57 -6.88 -0.88
CA SER A 11 2.70 -7.54 -1.56
C SER A 11 4.05 -7.05 -1.02
N SER A 12 4.18 -5.73 -0.78
CA SER A 12 5.37 -5.14 -0.16
C SER A 12 5.63 -5.71 1.24
N ALA A 13 4.57 -5.94 2.02
CA ALA A 13 4.67 -6.45 3.39
C ALA A 13 5.11 -7.91 3.47
N LEU A 14 4.71 -8.72 2.48
CA LEU A 14 4.83 -10.19 2.54
C LEU A 14 5.94 -10.75 1.66
N ALA A 15 6.29 -10.08 0.55
CA ALA A 15 7.12 -10.68 -0.48
C ALA A 15 8.26 -9.79 -0.98
N LEU A 16 8.41 -8.55 -0.50
CA LEU A 16 9.40 -7.60 -1.03
C LEU A 16 10.82 -8.15 -1.02
N GLU A 17 11.28 -8.70 0.11
CA GLU A 17 12.65 -9.18 0.22
C GLU A 17 12.92 -10.43 -0.64
N THR A 18 11.95 -11.34 -0.75
CA THR A 18 12.03 -12.48 -1.68
C THR A 18 12.15 -12.00 -3.12
N VAL A 19 11.28 -11.09 -3.55
CA VAL A 19 11.30 -10.55 -4.91
C VAL A 19 12.61 -9.79 -5.15
N ARG A 20 13.12 -9.01 -4.19
CA ARG A 20 14.42 -8.32 -4.31
C ARG A 20 15.58 -9.29 -4.51
N SER A 21 15.56 -10.46 -3.90
CA SER A 21 16.63 -11.46 -4.07
C SER A 21 16.63 -12.15 -5.45
N GLU A 22 15.52 -12.06 -6.19
CA GLU A 22 15.34 -12.74 -7.48
C GLU A 22 15.73 -11.86 -8.68
N PHE A 23 15.95 -10.56 -8.50
CA PHE A 23 16.20 -9.61 -9.58
C PHE A 23 17.38 -8.68 -9.30
N ASP A 24 18.19 -8.45 -10.33
CA ASP A 24 19.40 -7.60 -10.24
C ASP A 24 19.13 -6.09 -10.39
N PHE A 25 17.88 -5.68 -10.62
CA PHE A 25 17.52 -4.27 -10.72
C PHE A 25 16.82 -3.78 -9.44
N PRO A 26 16.84 -2.47 -9.14
CA PRO A 26 16.22 -1.93 -7.92
C PRO A 26 14.71 -2.20 -7.88
N ILE A 27 14.26 -2.77 -6.76
CA ILE A 27 12.84 -2.97 -6.44
C ILE A 27 12.51 -2.25 -5.14
N LEU A 28 11.63 -1.25 -5.22
CA LEU A 28 11.21 -0.46 -4.08
C LEU A 28 9.86 -0.94 -3.57
N GLY A 29 9.73 -1.06 -2.25
CA GLY A 29 8.44 -1.23 -1.57
C GLY A 29 7.89 0.10 -1.08
N VAL A 30 6.58 0.15 -0.86
CA VAL A 30 5.89 1.38 -0.37
C VAL A 30 6.05 1.62 1.13
N ILE A 31 6.35 0.58 1.91
CA ILE A 31 6.30 0.60 3.38
C ILE A 31 7.39 1.47 3.98
N LEU A 32 8.66 1.27 3.60
CA LEU A 32 9.78 2.03 4.17
C LEU A 32 9.70 3.55 3.87
N PRO A 33 9.37 3.99 2.64
CA PRO A 33 9.09 5.40 2.38
C PRO A 33 7.94 5.96 3.23
N GLY A 34 6.84 5.22 3.37
CA GLY A 34 5.72 5.60 4.23
C GLY A 34 6.10 5.67 5.73
N ALA A 35 6.94 4.75 6.19
CA ALA A 35 7.44 4.73 7.57
C ALA A 35 8.32 5.95 7.88
N ARG A 36 9.27 6.29 7.00
CA ARG A 36 10.11 7.49 7.12
C ARG A 36 9.27 8.77 7.17
N ALA A 37 8.25 8.85 6.32
CA ALA A 37 7.33 9.98 6.30
C ALA A 37 6.52 10.10 7.60
N ALA A 38 6.01 8.98 8.11
CA ALA A 38 5.26 8.98 9.37
C ALA A 38 6.12 9.44 10.56
N VAL A 39 7.36 8.95 10.66
CA VAL A 39 8.29 9.35 11.73
C VAL A 39 8.71 10.82 11.63
N ALA A 40 8.74 11.38 10.43
CA ALA A 40 9.07 12.79 10.22
C ALA A 40 8.00 13.75 10.77
N VAL A 41 6.75 13.30 10.91
CA VAL A 41 5.62 14.15 11.30
C VAL A 41 4.97 13.75 12.62
N GLY A 42 5.36 12.63 13.23
CA GLY A 42 4.77 12.18 14.48
C GLY A 42 5.55 11.09 15.22
N LYS A 43 5.06 10.75 16.41
CA LYS A 43 5.63 9.74 17.30
C LYS A 43 4.62 8.68 17.73
N ARG A 44 3.32 8.99 17.65
CA ARG A 44 2.21 8.09 17.97
C ARG A 44 1.50 7.72 16.68
N ILE A 45 1.97 6.67 16.02
CA ILE A 45 1.61 6.37 14.64
C ILE A 45 0.57 5.24 14.60
N GLY A 46 -0.61 5.56 14.07
CA GLY A 46 -1.59 4.57 13.66
C GLY A 46 -1.36 4.14 12.21
N VAL A 47 -1.69 2.89 11.91
CA VAL A 47 -1.69 2.36 10.54
C VAL A 47 -2.99 1.62 10.32
N ILE A 48 -3.76 2.04 9.34
CA ILE A 48 -4.89 1.26 8.82
C ILE A 48 -4.41 0.49 7.60
N ALA A 49 -4.62 -0.82 7.56
CA ALA A 49 -4.14 -1.66 6.46
C ALA A 49 -5.07 -2.84 6.17
N THR A 50 -4.79 -3.61 5.12
CA THR A 50 -5.44 -4.93 4.96
C THR A 50 -5.09 -5.83 6.15
N PRO A 51 -5.94 -6.81 6.52
CA PRO A 51 -5.64 -7.72 7.64
C PRO A 51 -4.26 -8.38 7.53
N ALA A 52 -3.88 -8.83 6.32
CA ALA A 52 -2.58 -9.43 6.06
C ALA A 52 -1.41 -8.45 6.27
N THR A 53 -1.55 -7.20 5.79
CA THR A 53 -0.53 -6.17 6.01
C THR A 53 -0.39 -5.84 7.49
N ALA A 54 -1.50 -5.63 8.21
CA ALA A 54 -1.47 -5.34 9.64
C ALA A 54 -0.85 -6.48 10.46
N ALA A 55 -1.23 -7.74 10.17
CA ALA A 55 -0.72 -8.93 10.84
C ALA A 55 0.79 -9.16 10.58
N SER A 56 1.30 -8.77 9.40
CA SER A 56 2.72 -8.92 9.06
C SER A 56 3.67 -8.07 9.93
N ASN A 57 3.16 -7.07 10.64
CA ASN A 57 3.96 -6.06 11.36
C ASN A 57 5.02 -5.35 10.50
N ALA A 58 4.89 -5.34 9.16
CA ALA A 58 5.86 -4.72 8.27
C ALA A 58 6.00 -3.20 8.53
N TYR A 59 4.88 -2.48 8.70
CA TYR A 59 4.92 -1.06 9.05
C TYR A 59 5.52 -0.81 10.44
N ARG A 60 5.10 -1.58 11.46
CA ARG A 60 5.66 -1.47 12.81
C ARG A 60 7.19 -1.62 12.78
N ARG A 61 7.70 -2.66 12.12
CA ARG A 61 9.14 -2.91 11.99
C ARG A 61 9.84 -1.76 11.28
N ALA A 62 9.34 -1.34 10.11
CA ALA A 62 9.96 -0.26 9.34
C ALA A 62 9.94 1.09 10.08
N ILE A 63 8.86 1.41 10.80
CA ILE A 63 8.76 2.65 11.60
C ILE A 63 9.76 2.61 12.76
N GLN A 64 9.84 1.49 13.48
CA GLN A 64 10.73 1.35 14.63
C GLN A 64 12.21 1.23 14.23
N GLU A 65 12.50 0.77 13.01
CA GLU A 65 13.84 0.83 12.43
C GLU A 65 14.27 2.28 12.17
N VAL A 66 13.35 3.14 11.73
CA VAL A 66 13.64 4.58 11.51
C VAL A 66 13.71 5.34 12.84
N ASP A 67 12.79 5.09 13.77
CA ASP A 67 12.83 5.64 15.13
C ASP A 67 12.38 4.59 16.17
N PRO A 68 13.32 4.02 16.95
CA PRO A 68 13.01 3.04 17.99
C PRO A 68 12.07 3.52 19.09
N LYS A 69 11.89 4.84 19.25
CA LYS A 69 10.99 5.43 20.26
C LYS A 69 9.56 5.64 19.75
N ALA A 70 9.31 5.49 18.45
CA ALA A 70 7.98 5.63 17.89
C ALA A 70 7.04 4.52 18.40
N GLN A 71 5.83 4.92 18.81
CA GLN A 71 4.77 3.99 19.21
C GLN A 71 3.87 3.72 18.01
N VAL A 72 3.60 2.45 17.73
CA VAL A 72 2.88 2.03 16.52
C VAL A 72 1.70 1.13 16.86
N TRP A 73 0.53 1.48 16.35
CA TRP A 73 -0.69 0.66 16.41
C TRP A 73 -1.20 0.38 15.01
N GLN A 74 -1.63 -0.85 14.76
CA GLN A 74 -2.06 -1.30 13.43
C GLN A 74 -3.46 -1.88 13.53
N VAL A 75 -4.34 -1.49 12.63
CA VAL A 75 -5.71 -2.01 12.53
C VAL A 75 -5.91 -2.60 11.15
N GLY A 76 -6.37 -3.85 11.11
CA GLY A 76 -6.80 -4.50 9.88
C GLY A 76 -8.22 -4.06 9.52
N CYS A 77 -8.41 -3.54 8.31
CA CYS A 77 -9.67 -2.97 7.85
C CYS A 77 -10.23 -3.77 6.65
N PRO A 78 -10.77 -4.99 6.88
CA PRO A 78 -11.19 -5.89 5.80
C PRO A 78 -12.32 -5.31 4.92
N ALA A 79 -13.22 -4.50 5.49
CA ALA A 79 -14.37 -3.96 4.75
C ALA A 79 -14.03 -2.77 3.84
N PHE A 80 -12.92 -2.06 4.07
CA PHE A 80 -12.63 -0.83 3.34
C PHE A 80 -12.40 -1.03 1.84
N VAL A 81 -11.65 -2.07 1.43
CA VAL A 81 -11.39 -2.30 -0.01
C VAL A 81 -12.68 -2.60 -0.77
N PRO A 82 -13.54 -3.57 -0.35
CA PRO A 82 -14.82 -3.81 -1.01
C PRO A 82 -15.72 -2.57 -1.08
N LEU A 83 -15.81 -1.79 0.00
CA LEU A 83 -16.65 -0.59 0.03
C LEU A 83 -16.17 0.48 -0.95
N ILE A 84 -14.85 0.66 -1.08
CA ILE A 84 -14.26 1.60 -2.03
C ILE A 84 -14.50 1.14 -3.47
N GLU A 85 -14.24 -0.13 -3.78
CA GLU A 85 -14.41 -0.69 -5.13
C GLU A 85 -15.88 -0.69 -5.58
N GLN A 86 -16.83 -0.77 -4.65
CA GLN A 86 -18.26 -0.67 -4.90
C GLN A 86 -18.77 0.78 -4.96
N ASN A 87 -17.89 1.78 -4.85
CA ASN A 87 -18.23 3.22 -4.77
C ASN A 87 -19.17 3.56 -3.59
N ARG A 88 -19.08 2.81 -2.50
CA ARG A 88 -19.91 2.97 -1.29
C ARG A 88 -19.22 3.80 -0.21
N ILE A 89 -18.27 4.65 -0.60
CA ILE A 89 -17.49 5.48 0.33
C ILE A 89 -18.44 6.30 1.19
N ASN A 90 -19.38 7.03 0.59
CA ASN A 90 -20.26 7.96 1.31
C ASN A 90 -21.46 7.30 2.02
N ASP A 91 -21.56 5.96 2.03
CA ASP A 91 -22.63 5.26 2.73
C ASP A 91 -22.54 5.47 4.25
N PRO A 92 -23.68 5.60 4.97
CA PRO A 92 -23.68 5.64 6.44
C PRO A 92 -22.94 4.44 7.06
N TYR A 93 -23.11 3.26 6.47
CA TYR A 93 -22.41 2.04 6.89
C TYR A 93 -20.87 2.18 6.84
N THR A 94 -20.32 2.83 5.81
CA THR A 94 -18.86 3.03 5.70
C THR A 94 -18.36 3.98 6.79
N TYR A 95 -19.15 4.97 7.18
CA TYR A 95 -18.84 5.86 8.30
C TYR A 95 -18.81 5.09 9.64
N GLU A 96 -19.82 4.26 9.91
CA GLU A 96 -19.89 3.43 11.13
C GLU A 96 -18.69 2.47 11.24
N ILE A 97 -18.37 1.77 10.15
CA ILE A 97 -17.21 0.87 10.10
C ILE A 97 -15.89 1.64 10.28
N ALA A 98 -15.79 2.84 9.71
CA ALA A 98 -14.61 3.67 9.91
C ALA A 98 -14.45 4.12 11.37
N GLN A 99 -15.55 4.41 12.08
CA GLN A 99 -15.51 4.70 13.51
C GLN A 99 -15.01 3.49 14.30
N GLU A 100 -15.53 2.30 14.02
CA GLU A 100 -15.10 1.06 14.69
C GLU A 100 -13.60 0.79 14.50
N TYR A 101 -13.09 0.91 13.27
CA TYR A 101 -11.67 0.70 12.99
C TYR A 101 -10.77 1.79 13.56
N LEU A 102 -11.23 3.03 13.67
CA LEU A 102 -10.43 4.14 14.21
C LEU A 102 -10.48 4.24 15.73
N GLU A 103 -11.52 3.73 16.39
CA GLU A 103 -11.69 3.75 17.85
C GLU A 103 -10.44 3.29 18.62
N PRO A 104 -9.84 2.12 18.36
CA PRO A 104 -8.63 1.70 19.07
C PRO A 104 -7.44 2.62 18.82
N LEU A 105 -7.37 3.33 17.69
CA LEU A 105 -6.30 4.29 17.41
C LEU A 105 -6.55 5.63 18.13
N LEU A 106 -7.80 6.06 18.23
CA LEU A 106 -8.21 7.26 18.96
C LEU A 106 -7.96 7.12 20.47
N GLN A 107 -8.25 5.94 21.04
CA GLN A 107 -7.92 5.62 22.43
C GLN A 107 -6.42 5.73 22.71
N GLN A 108 -5.60 5.43 21.70
CA GLN A 108 -4.15 5.58 21.75
C GLN A 108 -3.68 6.97 21.33
N GLN A 109 -4.58 7.95 21.13
CA GLN A 109 -4.23 9.33 20.85
C GLN A 109 -3.14 9.47 19.78
N ILE A 110 -3.30 8.78 18.66
CA ILE A 110 -2.35 8.87 17.55
C ILE A 110 -2.24 10.32 17.07
N ASP A 111 -1.03 10.72 16.67
CA ASP A 111 -0.76 12.02 16.04
C ASP A 111 -0.62 11.90 14.51
N THR A 112 -0.47 10.67 14.02
CA THR A 112 -0.24 10.36 12.61
C THR A 112 -0.96 9.09 12.22
N LEU A 113 -1.60 9.07 11.05
CA LEU A 113 -2.24 7.88 10.48
C LEU A 113 -1.68 7.58 9.09
N VAL A 114 -1.18 6.37 8.89
CA VAL A 114 -0.64 5.89 7.61
C VAL A 114 -1.68 5.06 6.84
N TYR A 115 -1.80 5.34 5.54
CA TYR A 115 -2.59 4.53 4.60
C TYR A 115 -1.83 3.26 4.18
N GLY A 116 -1.96 2.18 4.95
CA GLY A 116 -1.38 0.87 4.67
C GLY A 116 -2.10 0.06 3.57
N CYS A 117 -2.83 0.73 2.67
CA CYS A 117 -3.45 0.14 1.48
C CYS A 117 -3.56 1.23 0.39
N THR A 118 -3.37 0.84 -0.88
CA THR A 118 -3.46 1.76 -2.03
C THR A 118 -4.84 2.41 -2.19
N HIS A 119 -5.89 1.80 -1.65
CA HIS A 119 -7.26 2.31 -1.74
C HIS A 119 -7.57 3.40 -0.70
N TYR A 120 -6.90 3.39 0.44
CA TYR A 120 -7.33 4.16 1.61
C TYR A 120 -7.21 5.69 1.50
N PRO A 121 -6.38 6.29 0.61
CA PRO A 121 -6.49 7.73 0.33
C PRO A 121 -7.90 8.19 -0.04
N HIS A 122 -8.72 7.34 -0.66
CA HIS A 122 -10.10 7.66 -1.03
C HIS A 122 -11.04 7.80 0.18
N LEU A 123 -10.67 7.27 1.34
CA LEU A 123 -11.44 7.41 2.58
C LEU A 123 -11.12 8.72 3.31
N ALA A 124 -10.15 9.52 2.85
CA ALA A 124 -9.73 10.75 3.52
C ALA A 124 -10.90 11.67 3.94
N PRO A 125 -11.95 11.91 3.13
CA PRO A 125 -13.08 12.74 3.54
C PRO A 125 -13.82 12.20 4.77
N ILE A 126 -13.94 10.88 4.91
CA ILE A 126 -14.61 10.22 6.03
C ILE A 126 -13.70 10.19 7.24
N LEU A 127 -12.44 9.80 7.05
CA LEU A 127 -11.45 9.78 8.12
C LEU A 127 -11.29 11.17 8.75
N ARG A 128 -11.33 12.24 7.96
CA ARG A 128 -11.27 13.63 8.44
C ARG A 128 -12.49 14.07 9.27
N ARG A 129 -13.64 13.41 9.13
CA ARG A 129 -14.82 13.67 9.98
C ARG A 129 -14.70 13.01 11.35
N ILE A 130 -13.88 11.97 11.48
CA ILE A 130 -13.74 11.14 12.68
C ILE A 130 -12.48 11.52 13.46
N LEU A 131 -11.36 11.72 12.75
CA LEU A 131 -10.06 12.01 13.35
C LEU A 131 -9.97 13.46 13.83
N PRO A 132 -9.29 13.73 14.95
CA PRO A 132 -8.90 15.08 15.32
C PRO A 132 -8.12 15.77 14.20
N ASN A 133 -8.31 17.09 14.04
CA ASN A 133 -7.60 17.90 13.04
C ASN A 133 -6.07 17.88 13.23
N THR A 134 -5.59 17.54 14.42
CA THR A 134 -4.17 17.39 14.75
C THR A 134 -3.55 16.12 14.16
N VAL A 135 -4.34 15.14 13.74
CA VAL A 135 -3.82 13.89 13.16
C VAL A 135 -3.37 14.12 11.72
N THR A 136 -2.09 13.87 11.45
CA THR A 136 -1.52 13.95 10.11
C THR A 136 -1.79 12.67 9.33
N LEU A 137 -2.28 12.77 8.10
CA LEU A 137 -2.53 11.62 7.22
C LEU A 137 -1.34 11.44 6.28
N VAL A 138 -0.82 10.23 6.19
CA VAL A 138 0.37 9.90 5.38
C VAL A 138 -0.02 8.92 4.29
N ASP A 139 0.22 9.31 3.03
CA ASP A 139 0.08 8.47 1.85
C ASP A 139 1.47 7.95 1.40
N PRO A 140 1.75 6.65 1.59
CA PRO A 140 3.01 6.05 1.15
C PRO A 140 3.29 6.19 -0.36
N ALA A 141 2.25 6.36 -1.20
CA ALA A 141 2.41 6.45 -2.65
C ALA A 141 3.25 7.67 -3.07
N VAL A 142 3.04 8.83 -2.42
CA VAL A 142 3.80 10.05 -2.71
C VAL A 142 5.27 9.88 -2.31
N HIS A 143 5.51 9.20 -1.19
CA HIS A 143 6.86 9.02 -0.65
C HIS A 143 7.68 7.98 -1.42
N VAL A 144 7.05 6.90 -1.92
CA VAL A 144 7.76 5.93 -2.78
C VAL A 144 8.17 6.56 -4.11
N VAL A 145 7.37 7.47 -4.66
CA VAL A 145 7.72 8.20 -5.91
C VAL A 145 8.93 9.10 -5.67
N ALA A 146 8.96 9.85 -4.58
CA ALA A 146 10.12 10.65 -4.21
C ALA A 146 11.39 9.80 -4.01
N ALA A 147 11.26 8.65 -3.34
CA ALA A 147 12.35 7.70 -3.17
C ALA A 147 12.85 7.12 -4.51
N ALA A 148 11.93 6.75 -5.40
CA ALA A 148 12.27 6.23 -6.73
C ALA A 148 13.01 7.26 -7.58
N VAL A 149 12.61 8.55 -7.49
CA VAL A 149 13.32 9.64 -8.17
C VAL A 149 14.76 9.75 -7.67
N GLN A 150 14.98 9.78 -6.36
CA GLN A 150 16.31 9.86 -5.77
C GLN A 150 17.17 8.66 -6.15
N GLU A 151 16.61 7.46 -6.09
CA GLU A 151 17.32 6.23 -6.44
C GLU A 151 17.71 6.21 -7.93
N LEU A 152 16.82 6.62 -8.83
CA LEU A 152 17.12 6.73 -10.26
C LEU A 152 18.21 7.79 -10.56
N ASP A 153 18.25 8.88 -9.80
CA ASP A 153 19.30 9.90 -9.91
C ASP A 153 20.65 9.35 -9.47
N LEU A 154 20.71 8.70 -8.31
CA LEU A 154 21.95 8.12 -7.75
C LEU A 154 22.54 7.06 -8.67
N LEU A 155 21.69 6.25 -9.31
CA LEU A 155 22.13 5.20 -10.24
C LEU A 155 22.42 5.74 -11.65
N GLY A 156 22.21 7.02 -11.93
CA GLY A 156 22.35 7.58 -13.27
C GLY A 156 21.36 7.01 -14.29
N LEU A 157 20.22 6.48 -13.82
CA LEU A 157 19.23 5.77 -14.63
C LEU A 157 18.06 6.66 -15.06
N ARG A 158 18.10 7.98 -14.82
CA ARG A 158 17.03 8.88 -15.26
C ARG A 158 16.84 8.84 -16.78
N ASN A 159 15.58 8.85 -17.20
CA ASN A 159 15.30 8.95 -18.63
C ASN A 159 15.60 10.39 -19.08
N GLN A 160 16.56 10.54 -20.00
CA GLN A 160 16.92 11.84 -20.58
C GLN A 160 16.10 12.18 -21.83
N SER A 161 15.37 11.20 -22.37
CA SER A 161 14.42 11.41 -23.46
C SER A 161 13.06 11.86 -22.93
N GLY A 162 12.19 12.34 -23.83
CA GLY A 162 10.81 12.69 -23.48
C GLY A 162 10.03 11.53 -22.84
N ALA A 163 8.95 11.86 -22.12
CA ALA A 163 8.06 10.87 -21.54
C ALA A 163 7.46 9.97 -22.63
N LYS A 164 7.52 8.66 -22.43
CA LYS A 164 6.81 7.68 -23.27
C LYS A 164 5.39 7.47 -22.72
N PRO A 165 4.43 7.06 -23.55
CA PRO A 165 3.10 6.71 -23.09
C PRO A 165 3.13 5.62 -22.00
N THR A 166 2.31 5.77 -20.97
CA THR A 166 2.11 4.77 -19.92
C THR A 166 1.33 3.59 -20.48
N ARG A 167 1.81 2.36 -20.22
CA ARG A 167 1.11 1.11 -20.56
C ARG A 167 0.52 0.49 -19.30
N PHE A 168 -0.72 0.02 -19.38
CA PHE A 168 -1.42 -0.67 -18.30
C PHE A 168 -1.66 -2.12 -18.71
N GLY A 169 -1.34 -3.07 -17.83
CA GLY A 169 -1.60 -4.48 -18.02
C GLY A 169 -2.40 -5.04 -16.85
N VAL A 170 -3.42 -5.86 -17.12
CA VAL A 170 -4.25 -6.51 -16.10
C VAL A 170 -4.45 -7.98 -16.40
N SER A 171 -4.50 -8.83 -15.36
CA SER A 171 -4.90 -10.24 -15.52
C SER A 171 -6.42 -10.45 -15.58
N GLY A 172 -7.19 -9.45 -15.11
CA GLY A 172 -8.64 -9.41 -15.18
C GLY A 172 -9.18 -8.80 -16.48
N CYS A 173 -10.34 -8.14 -16.40
CA CYS A 173 -11.01 -7.51 -17.54
C CYS A 173 -10.43 -6.11 -17.85
N PRO A 174 -9.79 -5.88 -19.02
CA PRO A 174 -9.24 -4.58 -19.40
C PRO A 174 -10.27 -3.47 -19.45
N GLN A 175 -11.47 -3.75 -19.97
CA GLN A 175 -12.55 -2.76 -20.13
C GLN A 175 -13.08 -2.30 -18.76
N GLN A 176 -13.20 -3.23 -17.81
CA GLN A 176 -13.62 -2.89 -16.45
C GLN A 176 -12.57 -2.01 -15.75
N PHE A 177 -11.28 -2.36 -15.86
CA PHE A 177 -10.20 -1.54 -15.30
C PHE A 177 -10.16 -0.14 -15.93
N ALA A 178 -10.24 -0.07 -17.26
CA ALA A 178 -10.23 1.21 -17.98
C ALA A 178 -11.39 2.11 -17.53
N ARG A 179 -12.60 1.55 -17.34
CA ARG A 179 -13.77 2.29 -16.85
C ARG A 179 -13.62 2.75 -15.39
N LEU A 180 -13.18 1.86 -14.49
CA LEU A 180 -13.06 2.18 -13.06
C LEU A 180 -11.94 3.16 -12.76
N SER A 181 -10.86 3.12 -13.53
CA SER A 181 -9.67 3.97 -13.30
C SER A 181 -9.85 5.42 -13.76
N VAL A 182 -10.86 5.76 -14.57
CA VAL A 182 -11.09 7.13 -15.07
C VAL A 182 -11.18 8.16 -13.94
N GLN A 183 -11.91 7.83 -12.87
CA GLN A 183 -12.06 8.72 -11.71
C GLN A 183 -10.74 9.01 -10.98
N TRP A 184 -9.71 8.17 -11.16
CA TRP A 184 -8.43 8.29 -10.48
C TRP A 184 -7.32 8.81 -11.40
N LEU A 185 -7.34 8.42 -12.68
CA LEU A 185 -6.35 8.83 -13.67
C LEU A 185 -6.74 10.12 -14.42
N GLY A 186 -8.01 10.52 -14.36
CA GLY A 186 -8.53 11.65 -15.14
C GLY A 186 -8.63 11.39 -16.65
N CYS A 187 -8.33 10.17 -17.10
CA CYS A 187 -8.41 9.74 -18.49
C CYS A 187 -8.78 8.26 -18.57
N THR A 188 -9.22 7.81 -19.74
CA THR A 188 -9.42 6.38 -20.02
C THR A 188 -8.12 5.78 -20.54
N PRO A 189 -7.43 4.92 -19.78
CA PRO A 189 -6.17 4.34 -20.23
C PRO A 189 -6.40 3.27 -21.29
N ALA A 190 -5.42 3.07 -22.17
CA ALA A 190 -5.29 1.85 -22.94
C ALA A 190 -4.79 0.73 -22.02
N VAL A 191 -5.53 -0.37 -21.94
CA VAL A 191 -5.26 -1.48 -21.02
C VAL A 191 -5.16 -2.78 -21.81
N GLU A 192 -4.07 -3.51 -21.62
CA GLU A 192 -3.83 -4.82 -22.22
C GLU A 192 -4.17 -5.93 -21.21
N GLN A 193 -4.78 -7.02 -21.69
CA GLN A 193 -4.93 -8.23 -20.86
C GLN A 193 -3.61 -9.01 -20.86
N VAL A 194 -3.16 -9.42 -19.68
CA VAL A 194 -1.92 -10.18 -19.48
C VAL A 194 -2.25 -11.51 -18.83
N CYS A 195 -1.87 -12.61 -19.48
CA CYS A 195 -1.98 -13.95 -18.91
C CYS A 195 -0.74 -14.23 -18.06
N LEU A 196 -0.93 -14.47 -16.76
CA LEU A 196 0.13 -14.92 -15.87
C LEU A 196 0.16 -16.45 -15.86
N PRO A 197 1.35 -17.08 -15.88
CA PRO A 197 1.45 -18.53 -15.72
C PRO A 197 0.85 -18.92 -14.35
N MET A 198 0.00 -19.95 -14.33
CA MET A 198 -0.48 -20.50 -13.06
C MET A 198 0.72 -21.03 -12.27
N PRO A 199 0.87 -20.70 -10.97
CA PRO A 199 1.88 -21.34 -10.15
C PRO A 199 1.62 -22.85 -10.18
N MET A 200 2.66 -23.65 -10.45
CA MET A 200 2.56 -25.10 -10.30
C MET A 200 2.09 -25.38 -8.86
N PRO A 201 1.11 -26.30 -8.66
CA PRO A 201 0.72 -26.67 -7.30
C PRO A 201 1.97 -27.17 -6.57
N LEU A 202 2.20 -26.63 -5.36
CA LEU A 202 3.21 -27.15 -4.43
C LEU A 202 2.96 -28.65 -4.31
N GLN A 203 3.92 -29.48 -4.75
CA GLN A 203 3.86 -30.91 -4.54
C GLN A 203 3.73 -31.13 -3.02
N SER A 204 2.65 -31.77 -2.61
CA SER A 204 2.47 -32.21 -1.24
C SER A 204 3.66 -33.11 -0.88
N VAL A 205 4.51 -32.65 0.01
CA VAL A 205 5.52 -33.50 0.62
C VAL A 205 4.74 -34.48 1.49
N SER A 206 4.61 -35.72 1.03
CA SER A 206 4.14 -36.84 1.83
C SER A 206 5.09 -36.98 3.02
N ILE A 207 4.59 -36.74 4.24
CA ILE A 207 5.29 -37.14 5.45
C ILE A 207 5.13 -38.65 5.51
N GLU A 208 6.14 -39.39 5.06
CA GLU A 208 6.25 -40.80 5.41
C GLU A 208 6.41 -40.88 6.93
N SER A 209 5.45 -41.55 7.56
CA SER A 209 5.49 -41.94 8.96
C SER A 209 6.72 -42.82 9.19
N ILE A 210 7.62 -42.35 10.05
CA ILE A 210 8.68 -43.17 10.62
C ILE A 210 8.03 -44.00 11.73
N ASP A 211 7.86 -45.30 11.47
CA ASP A 211 7.69 -46.33 12.51
C ASP A 211 9.03 -46.67 13.16
#